data_AF-A0A5C5FX84-F1
#
_entry.id   AF-A0A5C5FX84-F1
#
_cell.length_a   1.000
_cell.length_b   1.000
_cell.length_c   1.000
_cell.angle_alpha   90.00
_cell.angle_beta   90.00
_cell.angle_gamma   90.00
#
_symmetry.space_group_name_H-M   'P 1'
#
loop_
_entity.id
_entity.type
_entity.pdbx_description
1 polymer ?
#
loop_
_entity_poly.entity_id
_entity_poly.type
_entity_poly.pdbx_seq_one_letter_code
_entity_poly.pdbx_strand_id
1 'polypeptide(L)'
;MLHFSPLLALFPSLVALIGLSLLARGVHAQAGWAGVGTWTTGTGGPLTGPAFGVPFNNSFAYPNVSGYSFSFTEDGYFEQAQFTWNSNATDPHCIEAVVLWQHGTYEVNSDGSITTDPTPFKGDGRIQIQNACASVSSRLDYYNQPGVYKAWSVSDWRGLTMLRLSQYDGKLMPRLYLVSDQPADYMYPTQWLT
;
A
#
# COMPACT_ATOMS: atom_id res chain seq x y z
N MET A 1 82.66 10.52 26.73
CA MET A 1 81.81 9.69 25.84
C MET A 1 80.46 9.49 26.52
N LEU A 2 79.47 10.31 26.21
CA LEU A 2 78.06 10.08 26.56
C LEU A 2 77.24 10.59 25.38
N HIS A 3 76.58 9.67 24.69
CA HIS A 3 75.79 9.91 23.49
C HIS A 3 74.44 10.57 23.84
N PHE A 4 74.11 11.66 23.17
CA PHE A 4 72.75 12.20 23.08
C PHE A 4 71.99 11.47 21.96
N SER A 5 70.78 11.01 22.27
CA SER A 5 69.78 10.59 21.27
C SER A 5 68.40 10.96 21.78
N PRO A 6 67.59 11.74 21.03
CA PRO A 6 66.16 11.80 21.26
C PRO A 6 65.37 11.30 20.05
N LEU A 7 64.52 10.33 20.40
CA LEU A 7 63.24 9.90 19.84
C LEU A 7 62.77 10.49 18.50
N LEU A 8 62.57 9.58 17.54
CA LEU A 8 61.70 9.72 16.38
C LEU A 8 60.23 9.66 16.84
N ALA A 9 59.45 10.72 16.62
CA ALA A 9 58.00 10.74 16.86
C ALA A 9 57.27 10.11 15.67
N LEU A 10 56.60 8.97 15.90
CA LEU A 10 55.67 8.35 14.95
C LEU A 10 54.26 8.87 15.22
N PHE A 11 53.72 9.66 14.29
CA PHE A 11 52.30 10.00 14.25
C PHE A 11 51.51 8.82 13.66
N PRO A 12 50.51 8.24 14.36
CA PRO A 12 49.57 7.34 13.71
C PRO A 12 48.56 8.18 12.92
N SER A 13 48.60 8.04 11.60
CA SER A 13 47.61 8.63 10.69
C SER A 13 46.28 7.90 10.88
N LEU A 14 45.28 8.62 11.40
CA LEU A 14 43.93 8.12 11.64
C LEU A 14 43.19 7.97 10.30
N VAL A 15 43.10 6.74 9.79
CA VAL A 15 42.26 6.42 8.63
C VAL A 15 40.80 6.43 9.09
N ALA A 16 40.07 7.49 8.74
CA ALA A 16 38.62 7.54 8.93
C ALA A 16 37.93 6.67 7.86
N LEU A 17 37.49 5.47 8.24
CA LEU A 17 36.53 4.70 7.45
C LEU A 17 35.18 5.42 7.52
N ILE A 18 34.82 6.14 6.47
CA ILE A 18 33.44 6.56 6.24
C ILE A 18 32.71 5.32 5.72
N GLY A 19 32.06 4.58 6.63
CA GLY A 19 31.18 3.49 6.27
C GLY A 19 29.96 4.03 5.54
N LEU A 20 29.85 3.75 4.24
CA LEU A 20 28.62 3.96 3.47
C LEU A 20 27.58 2.94 3.97
N SER A 21 26.73 3.36 4.90
CA SER A 21 25.58 2.58 5.33
C SER A 21 24.54 2.56 4.22
N LEU A 22 24.53 1.48 3.41
CA LEU A 22 23.33 1.11 2.68
C LEU A 22 22.28 0.72 3.73
N LEU A 23 21.37 1.65 4.05
CA LEU A 23 20.16 1.32 4.79
C LEU A 23 19.33 0.38 3.92
N ALA A 24 19.45 -0.93 4.14
CA ALA A 24 18.40 -1.86 3.74
C ALA A 24 17.13 -1.38 4.45
N ARG A 25 16.17 -0.84 3.69
CA ARG A 25 14.82 -0.58 4.21
C ARG A 25 14.18 -1.93 4.47
N GLY A 26 14.39 -2.46 5.68
CA GLY A 26 13.64 -3.61 6.17
C GLY A 26 12.17 -3.26 6.27
N VAL A 27 11.30 -4.25 6.11
CA VAL A 27 9.86 -4.05 6.38
C VAL A 27 9.70 -3.87 7.89
N HIS A 28 9.08 -2.75 8.28
CA HIS A 28 8.83 -2.44 9.68
C HIS A 28 7.51 -3.08 10.12
N ALA A 29 7.59 -4.05 11.03
CA ALA A 29 6.39 -4.63 11.64
C ALA A 29 5.56 -3.55 12.36
N GLN A 30 4.24 -3.65 12.21
CA GLN A 30 3.21 -2.77 12.76
C GLN A 30 2.36 -3.50 13.82
N ALA A 31 2.95 -4.49 14.48
CA ALA A 31 2.26 -5.31 15.49
C ALA A 31 1.59 -4.45 16.56
N GLY A 32 0.32 -4.75 16.86
CA GLY A 32 -0.49 -4.00 17.82
C GLY A 32 -1.14 -2.73 17.26
N TRP A 33 -0.93 -2.38 15.99
CA TRP A 33 -1.70 -1.32 15.35
C TRP A 33 -3.16 -1.74 15.15
N ALA A 34 -4.11 -0.91 15.62
CA ALA A 34 -5.53 -1.26 15.59
C ALA A 34 -6.14 -1.39 14.17
N GLY A 35 -5.45 -0.90 13.14
CA GLY A 35 -5.89 -1.02 11.74
C GLY A 35 -5.43 -2.30 11.04
N VAL A 36 -4.70 -3.20 11.71
CA VAL A 36 -4.41 -4.54 11.18
C VAL A 36 -5.72 -5.28 10.92
N GLY A 37 -5.83 -5.88 9.73
CA GLY A 37 -7.04 -6.58 9.28
C GLY A 37 -7.37 -6.31 7.81
N THR A 38 -8.41 -6.98 7.34
CA THR A 38 -9.01 -6.75 6.02
C THR A 38 -10.26 -5.90 6.18
N TRP A 39 -10.33 -4.81 5.42
CA TRP A 39 -11.35 -3.79 5.53
C TRP A 39 -11.94 -3.47 4.17
N THR A 40 -13.26 -3.35 4.07
CA THR A 40 -13.94 -3.08 2.79
C THR A 40 -15.08 -2.10 2.96
N THR A 41 -15.37 -1.32 1.93
CA THR A 41 -16.49 -0.37 1.95
C THR A 41 -17.81 -1.05 1.62
N GLY A 42 -18.93 -0.45 2.06
CA GLY A 42 -20.26 -0.89 1.65
C GLY A 42 -20.62 -2.25 2.25
N THR A 43 -21.10 -3.17 1.42
CA THR A 43 -21.59 -4.50 1.81
C THR A 43 -20.57 -5.62 1.61
N GLY A 44 -19.28 -5.32 1.48
CA GLY A 44 -18.26 -6.36 1.28
C GLY A 44 -17.89 -6.66 -0.17
N GLY A 45 -17.93 -5.65 -1.05
CA GLY A 45 -17.77 -5.82 -2.50
C GLY A 45 -16.37 -6.23 -2.95
N PRO A 46 -15.47 -5.28 -3.27
CA PRO A 46 -14.09 -5.66 -3.51
C PRO A 46 -13.52 -6.20 -2.20
N LEU A 47 -12.84 -7.34 -2.31
CA LEU A 47 -11.92 -7.86 -1.30
C LEU A 47 -10.54 -7.81 -1.92
N THR A 48 -9.50 -7.71 -1.10
CA THR A 48 -8.14 -7.98 -1.58
C THR A 48 -7.97 -9.48 -1.85
N GLY A 49 -6.84 -9.83 -2.43
CA GLY A 49 -6.33 -11.17 -2.61
C GLY A 49 -6.73 -11.76 -3.97
N PRO A 50 -6.61 -13.10 -4.07
CA PRO A 50 -7.01 -13.85 -5.27
C PRO A 50 -8.49 -13.71 -5.66
N ALA A 51 -9.33 -13.21 -4.75
CA ALA A 51 -10.73 -12.92 -5.03
C ALA A 51 -10.94 -11.69 -5.93
N PHE A 52 -9.88 -10.92 -6.23
CA PHE A 52 -9.97 -9.68 -7.00
C PHE A 52 -8.83 -9.52 -8.02
N GLY A 53 -7.58 -9.41 -7.59
CA GLY A 53 -6.45 -9.25 -8.50
C GLY A 53 -6.05 -10.58 -9.11
N VAL A 54 -5.79 -10.64 -10.42
CA VAL A 54 -5.26 -11.84 -11.09
C VAL A 54 -3.98 -11.46 -11.86
N PRO A 55 -2.90 -11.11 -11.15
CA PRO A 55 -1.73 -10.45 -11.74
C PRO A 55 -1.02 -11.31 -12.80
N PHE A 56 -0.97 -12.63 -12.61
CA PHE A 56 -0.37 -13.59 -13.56
C PHE A 56 -1.11 -13.67 -14.90
N ASN A 57 -2.39 -13.30 -14.95
CA ASN A 57 -3.20 -13.29 -16.16
C ASN A 57 -3.52 -11.86 -16.62
N ASN A 58 -2.90 -10.83 -16.02
CA ASN A 58 -3.19 -9.43 -16.30
C ASN A 58 -4.71 -9.17 -16.33
N SER A 59 -5.43 -9.55 -15.27
CA SER A 59 -6.88 -9.42 -15.22
C SER A 59 -7.40 -9.22 -13.79
N PHE A 60 -8.72 -9.03 -13.67
CA PHE A 60 -9.42 -8.86 -12.41
C PHE A 60 -10.65 -9.77 -12.35
N ALA A 61 -10.96 -10.28 -11.16
CA ALA A 61 -12.26 -10.81 -10.81
C ALA A 61 -13.15 -9.65 -10.36
N TYR A 62 -14.15 -9.31 -11.18
CA TYR A 62 -15.00 -8.14 -10.94
C TYR A 62 -16.00 -8.41 -9.81
N PRO A 63 -16.03 -7.60 -8.74
CA PRO A 63 -17.06 -7.71 -7.73
C PRO A 63 -18.38 -7.12 -8.23
N ASN A 64 -19.49 -7.60 -7.66
CA ASN A 64 -20.84 -7.13 -8.03
C ASN A 64 -21.14 -5.69 -7.61
N VAL A 65 -20.36 -5.11 -6.69
CA VAL A 65 -20.57 -3.76 -6.17
C VAL A 65 -19.26 -2.98 -6.10
N SER A 66 -19.34 -1.68 -6.37
CA SER A 66 -18.19 -0.77 -6.27
C SER A 66 -17.75 -0.54 -4.83
N GLY A 67 -16.46 -0.32 -4.62
CA GLY A 67 -15.90 0.04 -3.34
C GLY A 67 -14.38 0.10 -3.32
N TYR A 68 -13.85 0.14 -2.11
CA TYR A 68 -12.44 -0.01 -1.81
C TYR A 68 -12.26 -1.14 -0.80
N SER A 69 -11.12 -1.81 -0.86
CA SER A 69 -10.67 -2.75 0.15
C SER A 69 -9.20 -2.55 0.44
N PHE A 70 -8.83 -2.73 1.70
CA PHE A 70 -7.46 -2.73 2.16
C PHE A 70 -7.23 -3.89 3.10
N SER A 71 -6.12 -4.57 2.94
CA SER A 71 -5.61 -5.49 3.96
C SER A 71 -4.28 -4.97 4.47
N PHE A 72 -4.09 -5.01 5.78
CA PHE A 72 -2.87 -4.60 6.45
C PHE A 72 -2.45 -5.67 7.44
N THR A 73 -1.25 -6.20 7.30
CA THR A 73 -0.71 -7.26 8.17
C THR A 73 0.14 -6.68 9.29
N GLU A 74 0.30 -7.44 10.37
CA GLU A 74 1.17 -7.04 11.50
C GLU A 74 2.64 -6.92 11.12
N ASP A 75 3.10 -7.64 10.09
CA ASP A 75 4.48 -7.61 9.61
C ASP A 75 4.74 -6.49 8.58
N GLY A 76 3.77 -5.59 8.35
CA GLY A 76 4.00 -4.36 7.59
C GLY A 76 3.75 -4.49 6.09
N TYR A 77 2.93 -5.46 5.64
CA TYR A 77 2.48 -5.58 4.26
C TYR A 77 1.05 -5.07 4.08
N PHE A 78 0.79 -4.50 2.91
CA PHE A 78 -0.55 -4.06 2.53
C PHE A 78 -0.95 -4.60 1.17
N GLU A 79 -2.26 -4.66 0.98
CA GLU A 79 -2.87 -4.87 -0.31
C GLU A 79 -4.06 -3.93 -0.48
N GLN A 80 -4.25 -3.44 -1.70
CA GLN A 80 -5.33 -2.53 -2.07
C GLN A 80 -6.12 -3.13 -3.22
N ALA A 81 -7.45 -3.11 -3.09
CA ALA A 81 -8.37 -3.36 -4.19
C ALA A 81 -9.33 -2.18 -4.32
N GLN A 82 -9.64 -1.78 -5.54
CA GLN A 82 -10.57 -0.69 -5.84
C GLN A 82 -11.40 -1.07 -7.06
N PHE A 83 -12.72 -0.93 -6.93
CA PHE A 83 -13.63 -0.94 -8.06
C PHE A 83 -14.56 0.26 -7.94
N THR A 84 -14.41 1.28 -8.77
CA THR A 84 -15.15 2.54 -8.65
C THR A 84 -15.67 3.04 -9.98
N TRP A 85 -16.71 3.87 -9.93
CA TRP A 85 -17.28 4.53 -11.10
C TRP A 85 -17.01 6.04 -11.06
N ASN A 86 -16.49 6.57 -12.15
CA ASN A 86 -16.43 8.00 -12.43
C ASN A 86 -17.64 8.36 -13.29
N SER A 87 -18.52 9.20 -12.76
CA SER A 87 -19.72 9.67 -13.46
C SER A 87 -19.39 10.88 -14.35
N ASN A 88 -20.01 10.95 -15.52
CA ASN A 88 -19.98 12.12 -16.39
C ASN A 88 -21.36 12.80 -16.39
N ALA A 89 -21.46 13.95 -15.71
CA ALA A 89 -22.73 14.66 -15.58
C ALA A 89 -23.19 15.30 -16.90
N THR A 90 -22.26 15.59 -17.81
CA THR A 90 -22.57 16.17 -19.13
C THR A 90 -23.08 15.10 -20.10
N ASP A 91 -22.52 13.90 -20.04
CA ASP A 91 -22.96 12.74 -20.82
C ASP A 91 -23.05 11.48 -19.93
N PRO A 92 -24.23 11.18 -19.35
CA PRO A 92 -24.41 10.05 -18.46
C PRO A 92 -24.20 8.67 -19.11
N HIS A 93 -24.17 8.56 -20.44
CA HIS A 93 -23.84 7.31 -21.11
C HIS A 93 -22.32 7.05 -21.11
N CYS A 94 -21.51 8.08 -20.90
CA CYS A 94 -20.05 8.01 -20.83
C CYS A 94 -19.53 7.82 -19.41
N ILE A 95 -20.00 6.76 -18.74
CA ILE A 95 -19.45 6.33 -17.45
C ILE A 95 -18.08 5.67 -17.63
N GLU A 96 -17.25 5.80 -16.60
CA GLU A 96 -15.94 5.16 -16.55
C GLU A 96 -15.80 4.28 -15.31
N ALA A 97 -15.39 3.03 -15.51
CA ALA A 97 -15.03 2.10 -14.44
C ALA A 97 -13.52 2.14 -14.22
N VAL A 98 -13.11 2.18 -12.96
CA VAL A 98 -11.72 2.05 -12.53
C VAL A 98 -11.60 0.81 -11.65
N VAL A 99 -10.77 -0.14 -12.07
CA VAL A 99 -10.46 -1.37 -11.35
C VAL A 99 -8.97 -1.35 -11.06
N LEU A 100 -8.57 -1.48 -9.80
CA LEU A 100 -7.17 -1.37 -9.42
C LEU A 100 -6.85 -2.36 -8.32
N TRP A 101 -5.69 -2.99 -8.48
CA TRP A 101 -5.10 -3.86 -7.47
C TRP A 101 -3.61 -3.61 -7.38
N GLN A 102 -3.10 -3.48 -6.16
CA GLN A 102 -1.66 -3.43 -5.90
C GLN A 102 -1.36 -3.88 -4.48
N HIS A 103 -0.12 -4.28 -4.24
CA HIS A 103 0.37 -4.71 -2.94
C HIS A 103 1.81 -4.25 -2.70
N GLY A 104 2.24 -4.29 -1.45
CA GLY A 104 3.55 -3.81 -1.04
C GLY A 104 3.69 -3.74 0.46
N THR A 105 4.47 -2.78 0.95
CA THR A 105 4.70 -2.55 2.39
C THR A 105 4.03 -1.27 2.86
N TYR A 106 3.74 -1.18 4.15
CA TYR A 106 3.20 0.03 4.75
C TYR A 106 3.85 0.33 6.09
N GLU A 107 3.73 1.58 6.51
CA GLU A 107 4.23 2.05 7.80
C GLU A 107 3.20 2.99 8.43
N VAL A 108 2.98 2.82 9.73
CA VAL A 108 2.28 3.82 10.56
C VAL A 108 3.35 4.76 11.11
N ASN A 109 3.40 5.96 10.56
CA ASN A 109 4.41 6.96 10.87
C ASN A 109 4.22 7.53 12.27
N SER A 110 5.30 8.09 12.83
CA SER A 110 5.28 8.74 14.15
C SER A 110 4.33 9.95 14.25
N ASP A 111 3.97 10.56 13.13
CA ASP A 111 2.99 11.65 13.06
C ASP A 111 1.52 11.15 12.98
N GLY A 112 1.32 9.84 13.01
CA GLY A 112 0.03 9.17 12.92
C GLY A 112 -0.48 8.96 11.50
N SER A 113 0.25 9.40 10.47
CA SER A 113 -0.09 9.10 9.08
C SER A 113 0.30 7.67 8.69
N ILE A 114 -0.31 7.12 7.64
CA ILE A 114 0.07 5.84 7.05
C ILE A 114 0.67 6.10 5.67
N THR A 115 1.80 5.47 5.39
CA THR A 115 2.42 5.42 4.06
C THR A 115 2.33 4.01 3.51
N THR A 116 1.93 3.87 2.24
CA THR A 116 1.92 2.58 1.54
C THR A 116 2.88 2.65 0.35
N ASP A 117 3.75 1.67 0.23
CA ASP A 117 4.82 1.60 -0.76
C ASP A 117 4.72 0.29 -1.56
N PRO A 118 4.23 0.33 -2.82
CA PRO A 118 4.19 -0.83 -3.70
C PRO A 118 5.53 -1.15 -4.36
N THR A 119 6.58 -0.35 -4.15
CA THR A 119 7.87 -0.55 -4.84
C THR A 119 8.54 -1.90 -4.60
N PRO A 120 8.39 -2.58 -3.44
CA PRO A 120 8.90 -3.93 -3.25
C PRO A 120 8.34 -4.94 -4.27
N PHE A 121 7.12 -4.74 -4.76
CA PHE A 121 6.40 -5.62 -5.69
C PHE A 121 5.86 -4.88 -6.92
N LYS A 122 6.59 -3.85 -7.38
CA LYS A 122 6.14 -2.91 -8.43
C LYS A 122 5.71 -3.56 -9.76
N GLY A 123 6.10 -4.80 -10.02
CA GLY A 123 5.72 -5.56 -11.22
C GLY A 123 4.30 -6.11 -11.18
N ASP A 124 3.68 -6.22 -10.00
CA ASP A 124 2.44 -6.99 -9.84
C ASP A 124 1.17 -6.14 -9.95
N GLY A 125 1.23 -4.86 -9.57
CA GLY A 125 0.05 -4.01 -9.56
C GLY A 125 -0.52 -3.75 -10.96
N ARG A 126 -1.86 -3.68 -11.04
CA ARG A 126 -2.61 -3.46 -12.28
C ARG A 126 -3.67 -2.38 -12.06
N ILE A 127 -3.96 -1.65 -13.12
CA ILE A 127 -5.12 -0.77 -13.22
C ILE A 127 -5.82 -1.01 -14.55
N GLN A 128 -7.14 -1.19 -14.52
CA GLN A 128 -7.99 -1.23 -15.70
C GLN A 128 -8.94 -0.04 -15.69
N ILE A 129 -8.95 0.70 -16.79
CA ILE A 129 -9.89 1.80 -17.05
C ILE A 129 -10.81 1.34 -18.18
N GLN A 130 -12.11 1.33 -17.90
CA GLN A 130 -13.16 1.02 -18.89
C GLN A 130 -14.00 2.28 -19.11
N ASN A 131 -14.02 2.79 -20.34
CA ASN A 131 -14.74 4.02 -20.66
C ASN A 131 -15.57 3.81 -21.92
N ALA A 132 -16.90 3.88 -21.80
CA ALA A 132 -17.83 3.56 -22.87
C ALA A 132 -17.71 4.49 -24.11
N CYS A 133 -17.15 5.68 -23.93
CA CYS A 133 -17.08 6.72 -24.96
C CYS A 133 -15.66 7.03 -25.44
N ALA A 134 -14.65 6.41 -24.85
CA ALA A 134 -13.27 6.56 -25.31
C ALA A 134 -13.04 5.74 -26.59
N SER A 135 -12.07 6.16 -27.40
CA SER A 135 -11.64 5.41 -28.60
C SER A 135 -11.09 4.02 -28.28
N VAL A 136 -10.54 3.86 -27.06
CA VAL A 136 -10.18 2.57 -26.46
C VAL A 136 -11.09 2.35 -25.26
N SER A 137 -12.04 1.44 -25.40
CA SER A 137 -13.10 1.23 -24.39
C SER A 137 -12.63 0.51 -23.13
N SER A 138 -11.50 -0.19 -23.20
CA SER A 138 -10.88 -0.86 -22.06
C SER A 138 -9.36 -0.85 -22.22
N ARG A 139 -8.67 -0.31 -21.23
CA ARG A 139 -7.22 -0.27 -21.15
C ARG A 139 -6.77 -0.86 -19.82
N LEU A 140 -5.79 -1.74 -19.86
CA LEU A 140 -5.15 -2.32 -18.69
C LEU A 140 -3.67 -1.96 -18.71
N ASP A 141 -3.18 -1.37 -17.62
CA ASP A 141 -1.79 -0.95 -17.47
C ASP A 141 -1.20 -1.46 -16.15
N TYR A 142 0.14 -1.44 -16.07
CA TYR A 142 0.86 -1.64 -14.81
C TYR A 142 0.59 -0.48 -13.85
N TYR A 143 0.58 -0.76 -12.55
CA TYR A 143 0.32 0.23 -11.52
C TYR A 143 1.20 0.00 -10.30
N ASN A 144 1.81 1.07 -9.78
CA ASN A 144 2.71 1.03 -8.62
C ASN A 144 2.77 2.38 -7.91
N GLN A 145 1.62 2.91 -7.50
CA GLN A 145 1.54 4.23 -6.89
C GLN A 145 1.65 4.18 -5.35
N PRO A 146 2.64 4.85 -4.74
CA PRO A 146 2.68 5.05 -3.29
C PRO A 146 1.47 5.85 -2.79
N GLY A 147 1.02 5.52 -1.58
CA GLY A 147 -0.14 6.14 -0.94
C GLY A 147 0.23 6.83 0.37
N VAL A 148 -0.53 7.88 0.72
CA VAL A 148 -0.45 8.57 2.01
C VAL A 148 -1.85 8.74 2.56
N TYR A 149 -2.07 8.29 3.79
CA TYR A 149 -3.27 8.52 4.55
C TYR A 149 -2.93 9.36 5.78
N LYS A 150 -3.31 10.65 5.78
CA LYS A 150 -2.83 11.62 6.78
C LYS A 150 -3.30 11.34 8.21
N ALA A 151 -4.43 10.65 8.35
CA ALA A 151 -5.04 10.30 9.61
C ALA A 151 -5.86 9.04 9.43
N TRP A 152 -5.99 8.29 10.52
CA TRP A 152 -6.82 7.11 10.59
C TRP A 152 -7.48 6.99 11.96
N SER A 153 -8.56 6.22 12.04
CA SER A 153 -9.15 5.81 13.31
C SER A 153 -9.93 4.52 13.14
N VAL A 154 -9.94 3.69 14.17
CA VAL A 154 -10.82 2.53 14.29
C VAL A 154 -11.86 2.81 15.36
N SER A 155 -13.13 2.61 15.04
CA SER A 155 -14.25 2.86 15.96
C SER A 155 -15.46 1.99 15.61
N ASP A 156 -16.43 1.91 16.52
CA ASP A 156 -17.72 1.28 16.23
C ASP A 156 -18.60 2.20 15.36
N TRP A 157 -19.26 1.61 14.36
CA TRP A 157 -20.34 2.26 13.64
C TRP A 157 -21.50 1.29 13.43
N ARG A 158 -22.59 1.52 14.17
CA ARG A 158 -23.80 0.68 14.11
C ARG A 158 -23.52 -0.80 14.43
N GLY A 159 -22.65 -1.06 15.40
CA GLY A 159 -22.29 -2.42 15.80
C GLY A 159 -21.29 -3.11 14.86
N LEU A 160 -20.68 -2.36 13.93
CA LEU A 160 -19.63 -2.84 13.04
C LEU A 160 -18.32 -2.10 13.33
N THR A 161 -17.23 -2.85 13.45
CA THR A 161 -15.88 -2.28 13.53
C THR A 161 -15.56 -1.57 12.22
N MET A 162 -15.25 -0.28 12.28
CA MET A 162 -15.03 0.58 11.13
C MET A 162 -13.65 1.23 11.19
N LEU A 163 -12.91 1.11 10.09
CA LEU A 163 -11.71 1.88 9.81
C LEU A 163 -12.09 3.13 8.98
N ARG A 164 -11.60 4.28 9.43
CA ARG A 164 -11.71 5.55 8.73
C ARG A 164 -10.31 6.00 8.33
N LEU A 165 -10.09 6.23 7.03
CA LEU A 165 -8.87 6.80 6.49
C LEU A 165 -9.13 8.20 5.92
N SER A 166 -8.19 9.12 6.04
CA SER A 166 -8.18 10.38 5.30
C SER A 166 -7.10 10.34 4.22
N GLN A 167 -7.44 10.73 2.99
CA GLN A 167 -6.51 10.80 1.86
C GLN A 167 -5.43 11.88 2.07
N TYR A 168 -4.51 11.98 1.10
CA TYR A 168 -3.43 12.97 1.09
C TYR A 168 -3.90 14.44 1.14
N ASP A 169 -5.15 14.72 0.74
CA ASP A 169 -5.79 16.04 0.78
C ASP A 169 -6.57 16.27 2.09
N GLY A 170 -6.57 15.29 3.01
CA GLY A 170 -7.33 15.31 4.25
C GLY A 170 -8.80 14.92 4.10
N LYS A 171 -9.30 14.71 2.87
CA LYS A 171 -10.67 14.25 2.65
C LYS A 171 -10.80 12.81 3.13
N LEU A 172 -11.87 12.55 3.88
CA LEU A 172 -12.17 11.21 4.35
C LEU A 172 -12.52 10.28 3.18
N MET A 173 -11.91 9.11 3.16
CA MET A 173 -12.35 7.99 2.32
C MET A 173 -13.75 7.53 2.75
N PRO A 174 -14.45 6.71 1.94
CA PRO A 174 -15.62 6.00 2.41
C PRO A 174 -15.30 5.16 3.66
N ARG A 175 -16.32 4.87 4.47
CA ARG A 175 -16.16 4.01 5.67
C ARG A 175 -15.78 2.60 5.21
N LEU A 176 -14.73 2.05 5.81
CA LEU A 176 -14.32 0.66 5.62
C LEU A 176 -14.75 -0.13 6.85
N TYR A 177 -15.36 -1.29 6.67
CA TYR A 177 -15.79 -2.19 7.74
C TYR A 177 -14.90 -3.42 7.78
N LEU A 178 -14.62 -3.92 8.98
CA LEU A 178 -13.78 -5.09 9.18
C LEU A 178 -14.45 -6.33 8.57
N VAL A 179 -13.72 -7.03 7.72
CA VAL A 179 -14.09 -8.33 7.14
C VAL A 179 -13.45 -9.47 7.93
N SER A 180 -12.17 -9.30 8.25
CA SER A 180 -11.36 -10.31 8.94
C SER A 180 -10.26 -9.64 9.75
N ASP A 181 -9.98 -10.17 10.94
CA ASP A 181 -8.79 -9.84 11.73
C ASP A 181 -7.56 -10.67 11.32
N GLN A 182 -7.74 -11.65 10.42
CA GLN A 182 -6.69 -12.43 9.76
C GLN A 182 -6.50 -11.92 8.31
N PRO A 183 -5.71 -10.85 8.08
CA PRO A 183 -5.57 -10.26 6.75
C PRO A 183 -4.90 -11.19 5.73
N ALA A 184 -4.09 -12.14 6.18
CA ALA A 184 -3.40 -13.11 5.33
C ALA A 184 -4.36 -13.99 4.50
N ASP A 185 -5.58 -14.23 4.99
CA ASP A 185 -6.60 -15.02 4.26
C ASP A 185 -7.15 -14.28 3.03
N TYR A 186 -6.94 -12.97 2.96
CA TYR A 186 -7.44 -12.07 1.91
C TYR A 186 -6.31 -11.35 1.19
N MET A 187 -5.09 -11.87 1.25
CA MET A 187 -3.93 -11.30 0.57
C MET A 187 -3.25 -12.36 -0.29
N TYR A 188 -2.55 -11.90 -1.32
CA TYR A 188 -1.53 -12.74 -1.94
C TYR A 188 -0.34 -12.95 -0.97
N PRO A 189 0.50 -13.98 -1.19
CA PRO A 189 1.75 -14.11 -0.46
C PRO A 189 2.60 -12.84 -0.59
N THR A 190 3.27 -12.44 0.49
CA THR A 190 4.03 -11.18 0.61
C THR A 190 5.38 -11.25 -0.12
N GLN A 191 5.31 -11.53 -1.42
CA GLN A 191 6.43 -11.71 -2.34
C GLN A 191 6.07 -11.22 -3.74
N TRP A 192 7.07 -11.14 -4.61
CA TRP A 192 6.87 -10.87 -6.02
C TRP A 192 6.07 -12.00 -6.69
N LEU A 193 5.01 -11.68 -7.44
CA LEU A 193 4.09 -12.66 -8.01
C LEU A 193 4.31 -12.94 -9.51
N THR A 194 4.88 -11.99 -10.26
CA THR A 194 5.00 -12.04 -11.74
C THR A 194 6.41 -12.00 -12.30
#